data_AF-A0A3B9KHB0-F1
#
_entry.id   AF-A0A3B9KHB0-F1
#
_cell.length_a   1.000
_cell.length_b   1.000
_cell.length_c   1.000
_cell.angle_alpha   90.00
_cell.angle_beta   90.00
_cell.angle_gamma   90.00
#
_symmetry.space_group_name_H-M   'P 1'
#
loop_
_entity.id
_entity.type
_entity.pdbx_description
1 polymer ?
#
loop_
_entity_poly.entity_id
_entity_poly.type
_entity_poly.pdbx_seq_one_letter_code
_entity_poly.pdbx_strand_id
1 'polypeptide(L)'
;MAQDYADRHKEPPALPATIDIMAYAYRRICHGEDPWTALGDFSNAWYGYAKHIRPDLVKEPLIKPEQETEGTQRWGAFCAASVEYLCDLHHQPCPEWVHDSSYILDTPWWYTQRADDPTIREHTRRTTPPPFASRNIFCSNRLYQNKYEMYEWIQEAIIKGITDVHEIQRYARQKEISLYGA
;
A
#
# COMPACT_ATOMS: atom_id res chain seq x y z
N MET A 1 30.27 -4.74 -24.90
CA MET A 1 28.90 -4.98 -24.38
C MET A 1 28.95 -5.78 -23.08
N ALA A 2 29.81 -5.39 -22.13
CA ALA A 2 30.01 -6.12 -20.87
C ALA A 2 30.32 -5.15 -19.71
N GLN A 3 29.75 -3.94 -19.75
CA GLN A 3 30.05 -2.89 -18.77
C GLN A 3 28.90 -2.63 -17.78
N ASP A 4 27.77 -3.35 -17.89
CA ASP A 4 26.53 -2.99 -17.17
C ASP A 4 26.12 -4.00 -16.06
N TYR A 5 26.97 -4.99 -15.76
CA TYR A 5 26.71 -5.96 -14.69
C TYR A 5 27.51 -5.71 -13.40
N ALA A 6 28.45 -4.77 -13.41
CA ALA A 6 29.31 -4.47 -12.26
C ALA A 6 28.68 -3.49 -11.25
N ASP A 7 27.51 -2.91 -11.55
CA ASP A 7 26.88 -1.90 -10.69
C ASP A 7 25.89 -2.49 -9.66
N ARG A 8 25.84 -3.83 -9.53
CA ARG A 8 24.96 -4.56 -8.58
C ARG A 8 25.46 -4.59 -7.13
N HIS A 9 26.56 -3.90 -6.83
CA HIS A 9 27.11 -3.78 -5.47
C HIS A 9 27.36 -2.33 -5.05
N LYS A 10 26.59 -1.37 -5.59
CA LYS A 10 26.43 -0.11 -4.87
C LYS A 10 25.76 -0.43 -3.55
N GLU A 11 26.38 0.01 -2.45
CA GLU A 11 25.75 0.02 -1.13
C GLU A 11 24.29 0.46 -1.28
N PRO A 12 23.33 -0.18 -0.59
CA PRO A 12 21.95 0.27 -0.62
C PRO A 12 21.96 1.79 -0.40
N PRO A 13 21.23 2.57 -1.23
CA PRO A 13 21.21 4.01 -1.08
C PRO A 13 20.97 4.32 0.38
N ALA A 14 21.80 5.21 0.95
CA ALA A 14 21.69 5.60 2.34
C ALA A 14 20.21 5.85 2.66
N LEU A 15 19.71 5.20 3.71
CA LEU A 15 18.32 5.35 4.13
C LEU A 15 18.00 6.86 4.14
N PRO A 16 16.86 7.28 3.56
CA PRO A 16 16.50 8.69 3.59
C PRO A 16 16.57 9.18 5.04
N ALA A 17 17.07 10.40 5.23
CA ALA A 17 17.31 10.98 6.55
C ALA A 17 16.03 11.03 7.41
N THR A 18 14.87 10.94 6.77
CA THR A 18 13.55 10.79 7.38
C THR A 18 12.87 9.56 6.79
N ILE A 19 12.38 8.67 7.66
CA ILE A 19 11.59 7.50 7.26
C ILE A 19 10.14 7.95 7.12
N ASP A 20 9.55 7.78 5.94
CA ASP A 20 8.16 8.13 5.67
C ASP A 20 7.19 7.14 6.35
N ILE A 21 6.68 7.55 7.51
CA ILE A 21 5.63 6.84 8.25
C ILE A 21 4.23 7.27 7.76
N MET A 22 3.21 6.46 8.03
CA MET A 22 1.83 6.75 7.59
C MET A 22 1.33 8.10 8.11
N ALA A 23 1.60 8.43 9.37
CA ALA A 23 1.20 9.71 9.97
C ALA A 23 1.84 10.92 9.25
N TYR A 24 3.06 10.76 8.73
CA TYR A 24 3.75 11.80 7.97
C TYR A 24 3.18 11.93 6.55
N ALA A 25 2.89 10.81 5.88
CA ALA A 25 2.20 10.81 4.59
C ALA A 25 0.86 11.53 4.66
N TYR A 26 0.02 11.22 5.66
CA TYR A 26 -1.26 11.91 5.86
C TYR A 26 -1.08 13.40 6.16
N ARG A 27 -0.08 13.77 6.95
CA ARG A 27 0.23 15.19 7.22
C ARG A 27 0.54 15.95 5.93
N ARG A 28 1.34 15.37 5.03
CA ARG A 28 1.64 15.96 3.72
C ARG A 28 0.38 16.14 2.88
N ILE A 29 -0.52 15.15 2.87
CA ILE A 29 -1.82 15.23 2.20
C ILE A 29 -2.65 16.41 2.75
N CYS A 30 -2.72 16.56 4.08
CA CYS A 30 -3.41 17.69 4.71
C CYS A 30 -2.81 19.05 4.33
N HIS A 31 -1.51 19.11 3.98
CA HIS A 31 -0.84 20.31 3.49
C HIS A 31 -0.92 20.49 1.96
N GLY A 32 -1.66 19.65 1.26
CA GLY A 32 -1.92 19.78 -0.18
C GLY A 32 -0.99 18.99 -1.10
N GLU A 33 -0.14 18.11 -0.56
CA GLU A 33 0.62 17.15 -1.38
C GLU A 33 -0.32 16.20 -2.12
N ASP A 34 0.09 15.76 -3.32
CA ASP A 34 -0.63 14.69 -4.01
C ASP A 34 -0.64 13.40 -3.14
N PRO A 35 -1.81 12.80 -2.89
CA PRO A 35 -1.91 11.62 -2.05
C PRO A 35 -1.08 10.43 -2.50
N TRP A 36 -0.93 10.20 -3.81
CA TRP A 36 -0.15 9.08 -4.32
C TRP A 36 1.35 9.31 -4.23
N THR A 37 1.80 10.55 -4.30
CA THR A 37 3.17 10.90 -3.95
C THR A 37 3.45 10.59 -2.48
N ALA A 38 2.65 11.12 -1.56
CA ALA A 38 2.86 10.92 -0.12
C ALA A 38 2.75 9.44 0.30
N LEU A 39 1.74 8.72 -0.19
CA LEU A 39 1.55 7.30 0.08
C LEU A 39 2.60 6.43 -0.64
N GLY A 40 3.11 6.89 -1.78
CA GLY A 40 4.18 6.23 -2.52
C GLY A 40 5.49 6.18 -1.73
N ASP A 41 5.85 7.28 -1.07
CA ASP A 41 7.03 7.36 -0.21
C ASP A 41 6.91 6.42 1.00
N PHE A 42 5.75 6.44 1.68
CA PHE A 42 5.45 5.44 2.73
C PHE A 42 5.53 4.00 2.19
N SER A 43 4.98 3.74 1.01
CA SER A 43 5.02 2.40 0.39
C SER A 43 6.45 1.96 0.07
N ASN A 44 7.33 2.88 -0.33
CA ASN A 44 8.75 2.60 -0.53
C ASN A 44 9.44 2.21 0.79
N ALA A 45 9.09 2.86 1.91
CA ALA A 45 9.57 2.45 3.23
C ALA A 45 9.04 1.06 3.60
N TRP A 46 7.72 0.85 3.49
CA TRP A 46 7.03 -0.39 3.88
C TRP A 46 7.47 -1.63 3.10
N TYR A 47 7.65 -1.50 1.78
CA TYR A 47 8.01 -2.59 0.87
C TYR A 47 9.47 -2.61 0.46
N GLY A 48 10.25 -1.58 0.75
CA GLY A 48 11.63 -1.47 0.32
C GLY A 48 12.57 -1.47 1.50
N TYR A 49 13.00 -0.27 1.88
CA TYR A 49 14.19 -0.07 2.71
C TYR A 49 13.93 -0.16 4.22
N ALA A 50 12.67 -0.14 4.68
CA ALA A 50 12.32 -0.15 6.10
C ALA A 50 11.44 -1.36 6.50
N LYS A 51 11.46 -2.47 5.75
CA LYS A 51 10.68 -3.69 6.03
C LYS A 51 10.84 -4.23 7.46
N HIS A 52 12.05 -4.10 8.02
CA HIS A 52 12.41 -4.64 9.32
C HIS A 52 11.81 -3.88 10.51
N ILE A 53 11.23 -2.70 10.26
CA ILE A 53 10.58 -1.84 11.27
C ILE A 53 9.14 -1.47 10.87
N ARG A 54 8.45 -2.32 10.10
CA ARG A 54 7.05 -2.10 9.69
C ARG A 54 6.12 -1.65 10.84
N PRO A 55 6.18 -2.23 12.05
CA PRO A 55 5.36 -1.76 13.15
C PRO A 55 5.57 -0.28 13.49
N ASP A 56 6.81 0.22 13.43
CA ASP A 56 7.13 1.62 13.72
C ASP A 56 6.63 2.57 12.62
N LEU A 57 6.49 2.09 11.37
CA LEU A 57 5.99 2.90 10.25
C LEU A 57 4.51 3.29 10.37
N VAL A 58 3.76 2.60 11.24
CA VAL A 58 2.30 2.76 11.38
C VAL A 58 1.85 2.99 12.82
N LYS A 59 2.77 2.94 13.78
CA LYS A 59 2.47 3.07 15.21
C LYS A 59 1.83 4.41 15.57
N GLU A 60 2.29 5.49 14.95
CA GLU A 60 1.80 6.84 15.27
C GLU A 60 0.41 7.08 14.69
N PRO A 61 -0.55 7.59 15.49
CA PRO A 61 -1.88 7.94 15.00
C PRO A 61 -1.82 9.15 14.06
N LEU A 62 -2.82 9.26 13.18
CA LEU A 62 -2.96 10.40 12.29
C LEU A 62 -3.33 11.66 13.09
N ILE A 63 -2.67 12.77 12.79
CA ILE A 63 -3.03 14.08 13.34
C ILE A 63 -4.04 14.72 12.39
N LYS A 64 -5.30 14.80 12.81
CA LYS A 64 -6.36 15.46 12.05
C LYS A 64 -6.15 16.98 12.04
N PRO A 65 -6.39 17.66 10.90
CA PRO A 65 -6.33 19.12 10.87
C PRO A 65 -7.45 19.72 11.73
N GLU A 66 -7.23 20.93 12.25
CA GLU A 66 -8.26 21.64 13.04
C GLU A 66 -9.57 21.85 12.27
N GLN A 67 -9.46 22.07 10.95
CA GLN A 67 -10.58 22.17 10.03
C GLN A 67 -10.52 21.00 9.05
N GLU A 68 -11.35 19.99 9.29
CA GLU A 68 -11.48 18.86 8.38
C GLU A 68 -12.28 19.27 7.14
N THR A 69 -11.78 18.84 5.98
CA THR A 69 -12.50 18.88 4.70
C THR A 69 -12.95 17.46 4.34
N GLU A 70 -13.92 17.34 3.43
CA GLU A 70 -14.30 16.02 2.89
C GLU A 70 -13.09 15.26 2.31
N GLY A 71 -12.16 15.98 1.68
CA GLY A 71 -10.93 15.41 1.13
C GLY A 71 -10.02 14.85 2.21
N THR A 72 -9.75 15.62 3.27
CA THR A 72 -8.88 15.15 4.38
C THR A 72 -9.54 14.01 5.15
N GLN A 73 -10.86 14.04 5.34
CA GLN A 73 -11.59 12.92 5.96
C GLN A 73 -11.48 11.63 5.14
N ARG A 74 -11.73 11.70 3.82
CA ARG A 74 -11.59 10.56 2.91
C ARG A 74 -10.19 9.96 2.95
N TRP A 75 -9.16 10.79 2.88
CA TRP A 75 -7.77 10.31 2.94
C TRP A 75 -7.34 9.84 4.33
N GLY A 76 -7.87 10.40 5.41
CA GLY A 76 -7.63 9.89 6.77
C GLY A 76 -8.21 8.49 6.94
N ALA A 77 -9.46 8.28 6.51
CA ALA A 77 -10.10 6.97 6.46
C ALA A 77 -9.33 5.98 5.58
N PHE A 78 -8.83 6.44 4.42
CA PHE A 78 -7.98 5.64 3.53
C PHE A 78 -6.69 5.19 4.22
N CYS A 79 -5.99 6.12 4.87
CA CYS A 79 -4.74 5.84 5.58
C CYS A 79 -4.97 4.81 6.69
N ALA A 80 -6.03 4.95 7.48
CA ALA A 80 -6.41 3.97 8.49
C ALA A 80 -6.69 2.58 7.88
N ALA A 81 -7.55 2.51 6.85
CA ALA A 81 -7.84 1.26 6.14
C ALA A 81 -6.59 0.59 5.57
N SER A 82 -5.68 1.40 5.04
CA SER A 82 -4.40 0.97 4.50
C SER A 82 -3.51 0.35 5.56
N VAL A 83 -3.43 0.94 6.75
CA VAL A 83 -2.65 0.37 7.85
C VAL A 83 -3.20 -0.99 8.28
N GLU A 84 -4.51 -1.09 8.52
CA GLU A 84 -5.12 -2.38 8.89
C GLU A 84 -4.87 -3.44 7.81
N TYR A 85 -5.11 -3.08 6.54
CA TYR A 85 -4.86 -3.98 5.41
C TYR A 85 -3.40 -4.45 5.33
N LEU A 86 -2.44 -3.55 5.45
CA LEU A 86 -1.02 -3.89 5.38
C LEU A 86 -0.56 -4.71 6.59
N CYS A 87 -1.07 -4.42 7.78
CA CYS A 87 -0.79 -5.19 8.98
C CYS A 87 -1.31 -6.63 8.84
N ASP A 88 -2.54 -6.82 8.37
CA ASP A 88 -3.11 -8.14 8.11
C ASP A 88 -2.29 -8.89 7.04
N LEU A 89 -2.00 -8.22 5.92
CA LEU A 89 -1.28 -8.82 4.80
C LEU A 89 0.12 -9.33 5.18
N HIS A 90 0.82 -8.60 6.05
CA HIS A 90 2.18 -8.91 6.47
C HIS A 90 2.29 -9.47 7.89
N HIS A 91 1.16 -9.89 8.48
CA HIS A 91 1.10 -10.47 9.83
C HIS A 91 1.79 -9.59 10.89
N GLN A 92 1.62 -8.27 10.78
CA GLN A 92 2.12 -7.29 11.75
C GLN A 92 1.02 -6.95 12.77
N PRO A 93 1.39 -6.53 14.00
CA PRO A 93 0.40 -6.01 14.94
C PRO A 93 -0.28 -4.76 14.36
N CYS A 94 -1.61 -4.76 14.30
CA CYS A 94 -2.40 -3.59 13.92
C CYS A 94 -2.48 -2.62 15.12
N PRO A 95 -2.16 -1.32 14.95
CA PRO A 95 -2.27 -0.35 16.03
C PRO A 95 -3.72 0.07 16.29
N GLU A 96 -4.10 0.18 17.56
CA GLU A 96 -5.51 0.41 17.97
C GLU A 96 -6.15 1.67 17.40
N TRP A 97 -5.37 2.72 17.12
CA TRP A 97 -5.90 3.97 16.59
C TRP A 97 -6.62 3.77 15.25
N VAL A 98 -6.26 2.73 14.49
CA VAL A 98 -6.85 2.44 13.19
C VAL A 98 -8.34 2.13 13.29
N HIS A 99 -8.78 1.56 14.42
CA HIS A 99 -10.17 1.17 14.67
C HIS A 99 -11.05 2.30 15.20
N ASP A 100 -10.53 3.53 15.33
CA ASP A 100 -11.31 4.69 15.74
C ASP A 100 -12.46 4.95 14.75
N SER A 101 -13.68 5.08 15.26
CA SER A 101 -14.90 5.27 14.46
C SER A 101 -14.88 6.55 13.62
N SER A 102 -14.03 7.51 13.97
CA SER A 102 -13.84 8.75 13.21
C SER A 102 -13.11 8.55 11.88
N TYR A 103 -12.70 7.32 11.54
CA TYR A 103 -12.22 6.91 10.22
C TYR A 103 -13.30 6.19 9.39
N ILE A 104 -14.54 6.10 9.87
CA ILE A 104 -15.67 5.58 9.10
C ILE A 104 -16.33 6.75 8.38
N LEU A 105 -16.44 6.67 7.05
CA LEU A 105 -17.07 7.73 6.27
C LEU A 105 -18.60 7.61 6.33
N ASP A 106 -19.29 8.74 6.51
CA ASP A 106 -20.76 8.79 6.53
C ASP A 106 -21.37 8.42 5.18
N THR A 107 -20.66 8.73 4.09
CA THR A 107 -21.09 8.42 2.73
C THR A 107 -20.06 7.55 2.00
N PRO A 108 -20.52 6.58 1.18
CA PRO A 108 -19.63 5.76 0.36
C PRO A 108 -18.69 6.58 -0.52
N TRP A 109 -17.39 6.37 -0.36
CA TRP A 109 -16.39 6.91 -1.28
C TRP A 109 -15.99 5.86 -2.32
N TRP A 110 -16.41 6.09 -3.56
CA TRP A 110 -16.08 5.25 -4.70
C TRP A 110 -14.82 5.78 -5.38
N TYR A 111 -13.66 5.18 -5.08
CA TYR A 111 -12.40 5.55 -5.70
C TYR A 111 -12.25 4.90 -7.09
N THR A 112 -13.07 5.37 -8.03
CA THR A 112 -13.08 4.94 -9.44
C THR A 112 -13.66 6.03 -10.33
N GLN A 113 -13.12 6.17 -11.55
CA GLN A 113 -13.59 7.16 -12.53
C GLN A 113 -15.01 6.85 -13.06
N ARG A 114 -15.52 5.64 -12.84
CA ARG A 114 -16.83 5.19 -13.33
C ARG A 114 -17.76 4.81 -12.18
N ALA A 115 -17.77 5.63 -11.12
CA ALA A 115 -18.57 5.40 -9.93
C ALA A 115 -20.08 5.31 -10.21
N ASP A 116 -20.56 5.92 -11.29
CA ASP A 116 -21.98 5.89 -11.67
C ASP A 116 -22.39 4.61 -12.41
N ASP A 117 -21.45 3.78 -12.86
CA ASP A 117 -21.74 2.52 -13.54
C ASP A 117 -22.09 1.42 -12.50
N PRO A 118 -23.34 0.91 -12.46
CA PRO A 118 -23.75 -0.09 -11.48
C PRO A 118 -22.93 -1.39 -11.55
N THR A 119 -22.46 -1.76 -12.74
CA THR A 119 -21.64 -2.97 -12.93
C THR A 119 -20.27 -2.78 -12.31
N ILE A 120 -19.68 -1.59 -12.49
CA ILE A 120 -18.40 -1.23 -11.87
C ILE A 120 -18.56 -1.17 -10.35
N ARG A 121 -19.62 -0.55 -9.83
CA ARG A 121 -19.87 -0.50 -8.38
C ARG A 121 -20.00 -1.88 -7.77
N GLU A 122 -20.76 -2.78 -8.40
CA GLU A 122 -20.95 -4.14 -7.89
C GLU A 122 -19.64 -4.92 -7.94
N HIS A 123 -18.86 -4.79 -9.01
CA HIS A 123 -17.53 -5.39 -9.09
C HIS A 123 -16.59 -4.84 -8.02
N THR A 124 -16.48 -3.52 -7.88
CA THR A 124 -15.64 -2.87 -6.87
C THR A 124 -16.06 -3.26 -5.46
N ARG A 125 -17.36 -3.35 -5.17
CA ARG A 125 -17.84 -3.80 -3.85
C ARG A 125 -17.37 -5.22 -3.52
N ARG A 126 -17.36 -6.12 -4.51
CA ARG A 126 -16.91 -7.51 -4.33
C ARG A 126 -15.41 -7.63 -4.17
N THR A 127 -14.63 -6.78 -4.82
CA THR A 127 -13.16 -6.86 -4.81
C THR A 127 -12.50 -5.95 -3.78
N THR A 128 -13.21 -4.97 -3.22
CA THR A 128 -12.67 -4.08 -2.19
C THR A 128 -12.21 -4.89 -0.97
N PRO A 129 -10.97 -4.70 -0.48
CA PRO A 129 -10.51 -5.41 0.72
C PRO A 129 -11.33 -5.02 1.97
N PRO A 130 -11.57 -5.96 2.90
CA PRO A 130 -12.44 -5.72 4.07
C PRO A 130 -12.11 -4.46 4.90
N PRO A 131 -10.83 -4.12 5.16
CA PRO A 131 -10.50 -2.91 5.93
C PRO A 131 -10.95 -1.60 5.28
N PHE A 132 -11.09 -1.57 3.95
CA PHE A 132 -11.60 -0.41 3.22
C PHE A 132 -13.13 -0.40 3.23
N ALA A 133 -13.75 -1.57 2.97
CA ALA A 133 -15.20 -1.70 2.91
C ALA A 133 -15.87 -1.36 4.26
N SER A 134 -15.26 -1.74 5.39
CA SER A 134 -15.76 -1.41 6.74
C SER A 134 -15.80 0.10 7.04
N ARG A 135 -15.04 0.90 6.27
CA ARG A 135 -14.96 2.37 6.39
C ARG A 135 -15.70 3.11 5.28
N ASN A 136 -16.57 2.41 4.53
CA ASN A 136 -17.30 2.94 3.37
C ASN A 136 -16.37 3.42 2.23
N ILE A 137 -15.17 2.85 2.11
CA ILE A 137 -14.26 3.10 0.99
C ILE A 137 -14.33 1.94 0.01
N PHE A 138 -14.62 2.23 -1.25
CA PHE A 138 -14.73 1.24 -2.32
C PHE A 138 -13.64 1.48 -3.36
N CYS A 139 -12.69 0.55 -3.44
CA CYS A 139 -11.46 0.68 -4.22
C CYS A 139 -11.03 -0.67 -4.82
N SER A 140 -9.96 -0.65 -5.63
CA SER A 140 -9.39 -1.85 -6.24
C SER A 140 -8.63 -2.70 -5.22
N ASN A 141 -8.66 -4.03 -5.33
CA ASN A 141 -7.76 -4.92 -4.56
C ASN A 141 -6.29 -4.81 -4.98
N ARG A 142 -5.97 -4.07 -6.04
CA ARG A 142 -4.61 -3.98 -6.61
C ARG A 142 -3.80 -2.79 -6.10
N LEU A 143 -4.33 -2.01 -5.16
CA LEU A 143 -3.70 -0.78 -4.67
C LEU A 143 -2.28 -0.97 -4.14
N TYR A 144 -1.99 -2.15 -3.58
CA TYR A 144 -0.73 -2.44 -2.91
C TYR A 144 0.15 -3.45 -3.64
N GLN A 145 -0.21 -3.83 -4.87
CA GLN A 145 0.69 -4.57 -5.76
C GLN A 145 1.94 -3.71 -5.99
N ASN A 146 3.11 -4.28 -5.72
CA ASN A 146 4.35 -3.52 -5.66
C ASN A 146 5.51 -4.23 -6.36
N LYS A 147 6.45 -3.43 -6.87
CA LYS A 147 7.63 -3.93 -7.60
C LYS A 147 8.63 -4.67 -6.71
N TYR A 148 8.65 -4.40 -5.40
CA TYR A 148 9.67 -4.94 -4.49
C TYR A 148 9.43 -6.43 -4.24
N GLU A 149 8.20 -6.81 -3.91
CA GLU A 149 7.83 -8.21 -3.70
C GLU A 149 7.83 -8.98 -5.02
N MET A 150 7.39 -8.35 -6.11
CA MET A 150 7.51 -8.91 -7.46
C MET A 150 8.97 -9.28 -7.78
N TYR A 151 9.91 -8.37 -7.49
CA TYR A 151 11.33 -8.62 -7.67
C TYR A 151 11.83 -9.77 -6.77
N GLU A 152 11.43 -9.81 -5.49
CA GLU A 152 11.79 -10.89 -4.57
C GLU A 152 11.29 -12.25 -5.06
N TRP A 153 10.06 -12.34 -5.56
CA TRP A 153 9.52 -13.60 -6.08
C TRP A 153 10.20 -14.04 -7.37
N ILE A 154 10.61 -13.09 -8.22
CA ILE A 154 11.44 -13.38 -9.40
C ILE A 154 12.80 -13.94 -8.97
N GLN A 155 13.47 -13.32 -7.99
CA GLN A 155 14.75 -13.83 -7.48
C GLN A 155 14.59 -15.22 -6.84
N GLU A 156 13.51 -15.44 -6.10
CA GLU A 156 13.20 -16.74 -5.51
C GLU A 156 13.00 -17.82 -6.57
N ALA A 157 12.30 -17.53 -7.67
CA ALA A 157 12.15 -18.46 -8.79
C ALA A 157 13.51 -18.87 -9.39
N ILE A 158 14.40 -17.89 -9.58
CA ILE A 158 15.75 -18.11 -10.10
C ILE A 158 16.57 -18.99 -9.13
N ILE A 159 16.51 -18.70 -7.83
CA ILE A 159 17.20 -19.50 -6.79
C ILE A 159 16.67 -20.95 -6.76
N LYS A 160 15.38 -21.15 -7.06
CA LYS A 160 14.77 -22.48 -7.21
C LYS A 160 15.17 -23.20 -8.51
N GLY A 161 16.02 -22.59 -9.34
CA GLY A 161 16.50 -23.18 -10.59
C GLY A 161 15.54 -23.02 -11.77
N ILE A 162 14.52 -22.16 -11.65
CA ILE A 162 13.65 -21.84 -12.79
C ILE A 162 14.42 -20.89 -13.71
N THR A 163 14.66 -21.32 -14.95
CA THR A 163 15.46 -20.58 -15.94
C THR A 163 14.62 -20.01 -17.09
N ASP A 164 13.45 -20.59 -17.36
CA ASP A 164 12.53 -20.09 -18.36
C ASP A 164 11.82 -18.82 -17.89
N VAL A 165 11.79 -17.78 -18.73
CA VAL A 165 11.25 -16.45 -18.37
C VAL A 165 9.74 -16.49 -18.16
N HIS A 166 9.00 -17.28 -18.95
CA HIS A 166 7.56 -17.39 -18.80
C HIS A 166 7.20 -18.13 -17.51
N GLU A 167 7.99 -19.14 -17.14
CA GLU A 167 7.84 -19.86 -15.88
C GLU A 167 8.16 -18.99 -14.65
N ILE A 168 9.19 -18.14 -14.73
CA ILE A 168 9.49 -17.15 -13.68
C ILE A 168 8.33 -16.16 -13.51
N GLN A 169 7.80 -15.63 -14.61
CA GLN A 169 6.66 -14.70 -14.58
C GLN A 169 5.41 -15.37 -14.01
N ARG A 170 5.14 -16.62 -14.40
CA ARG A 170 4.03 -17.42 -13.88
C ARG A 170 4.16 -17.63 -12.38
N TYR A 171 5.36 -17.97 -11.90
CA TYR A 171 5.65 -18.15 -10.48
C TYR A 171 5.37 -16.88 -9.68
N ALA A 172 5.92 -15.74 -10.11
CA ALA A 172 5.75 -14.48 -9.40
C ALA A 172 4.29 -14.01 -9.42
N ARG A 173 3.58 -14.18 -10.55
CA ARG A 173 2.16 -13.84 -10.64
C ARG A 173 1.28 -14.74 -9.76
N GLN A 174 1.60 -16.02 -9.62
CA GLN A 174 0.89 -16.91 -8.71
C GLN A 174 1.03 -16.46 -7.26
N LYS A 175 2.22 -16.03 -6.84
CA LYS A 175 2.42 -15.45 -5.49
C LYS A 175 1.65 -14.15 -5.30
N GLU A 176 1.68 -13.27 -6.29
CA GLU A 176 0.92 -12.02 -6.25
C GLU A 176 -0.59 -12.28 -6.07
N ILE A 177 -1.16 -13.20 -6.85
CA ILE A 177 -2.58 -13.59 -6.75
C ILE A 177 -2.86 -14.24 -5.39
N SER A 178 -1.94 -15.07 -4.89
CA SER A 178 -2.10 -15.72 -3.59
C SER A 178 -2.10 -14.72 -2.44
N LEU A 179 -1.39 -13.59 -2.56
CA LEU A 179 -1.25 -12.60 -1.50
C LEU A 179 -2.34 -11.51 -1.60
N TYR A 180 -2.57 -10.97 -2.80
CA TYR A 180 -3.46 -9.83 -3.03
C TYR A 180 -4.86 -10.20 -3.56
N GLY A 181 -5.06 -11.47 -3.93
CA GLY A 181 -6.24 -11.93 -4.64
C GLY A 181 -6.17 -11.70 -6.16
N ALA A 182 -7.12 -12.29 -6.89
CA ALA A 182 -7.23 -12.19 -8.35
C ALA A 182 -7.84 -10.85 -8.82
#